data_AF-A0A0P0M2U7-F1
#
_entry.id   AF-A0A0P0M2U7-F1
#
_cell.length_a   1.000
_cell.length_b   1.000
_cell.length_c   1.000
_cell.angle_alpha   90.00
_cell.angle_beta   90.00
_cell.angle_gamma   90.00
#
_symmetry.space_group_name_H-M   'P 1'
#
loop_
_entity.id
_entity.type
_entity.pdbx_description
1 polymer ?
#
loop_
_entity_poly.entity_id
_entity_poly.type
_entity_poly.pdbx_seq_one_letter_code
_entity_poly.pdbx_strand_id
1 'polypeptide(L)'
;MERVVWERAYSGTLPQILTLFSVCYFACTISGGVILHRRGARADQIVFRALRNVFYFSLLSTSLIVLSELEIYSNRFFVYYFILLFLCITFYRLLFRFCIQLYRSRGGNFRTVLYLGSTENIAELYHEMTSDATTGYRVLGYFDTTPNAKFPASCTYLGKPEQAIDYLTKNKVNQLYCCLPSTLSECIVPVINYCENNLIHFYSVPNVRNYLRHRMYFEMIGSVPILSIRKEPLGKIENRLIKRIFDVAFSSLFLCTLFPIIFLIGVTIKITSPGPYSSVRNVMD
;
A
#
# COMPACT_ATOMS: atom_id res chain seq x y z
N MET A 1 -41.46 -27.61 -8.19
CA MET A 1 -40.14 -27.83 -7.55
C MET A 1 -39.35 -26.52 -7.40
N GLU A 2 -39.31 -25.65 -8.40
CA GLU A 2 -38.63 -24.34 -8.32
C GLU A 2 -39.18 -23.40 -7.23
N ARG A 3 -40.51 -23.29 -7.04
CA ARG A 3 -41.09 -22.42 -5.99
C ARG A 3 -40.69 -22.79 -4.56
N VAL A 4 -40.49 -24.08 -4.28
CA VAL A 4 -40.09 -24.58 -2.95
C VAL A 4 -38.62 -24.25 -2.65
N VAL A 5 -37.78 -24.17 -3.70
CA VAL A 5 -36.39 -23.72 -3.59
C VAL A 5 -36.33 -22.22 -3.25
N TRP A 6 -37.24 -21.41 -3.80
CA TRP A 6 -37.33 -19.98 -3.48
C TRP A 6 -37.88 -19.70 -2.07
N GLU A 7 -38.81 -20.51 -1.56
CA GLU A 7 -39.34 -20.36 -0.19
C GLU A 7 -38.32 -20.79 0.89
N ARG A 8 -37.54 -21.86 0.64
CA ARG A 8 -36.38 -22.21 1.50
C ARG A 8 -35.23 -21.21 1.38
N ALA A 9 -35.10 -20.50 0.27
CA ALA A 9 -34.15 -19.39 0.15
C ALA A 9 -34.52 -18.19 1.05
N TYR A 10 -35.81 -18.05 1.40
CA TYR A 10 -36.33 -17.03 2.33
C TYR A 10 -36.36 -17.49 3.80
N SER A 11 -36.10 -18.77 4.10
CA SER A 11 -36.07 -19.28 5.47
C SER A 11 -34.73 -18.99 6.14
N GLY A 12 -34.57 -17.78 6.69
CA GLY A 12 -33.62 -17.40 7.75
C GLY A 12 -32.12 -17.45 7.45
N THR A 13 -31.60 -18.53 6.87
CA THR A 13 -30.17 -18.83 6.73
C THR A 13 -29.48 -18.04 5.61
N LEU A 14 -30.15 -17.88 4.46
CA LEU A 14 -29.60 -17.17 3.30
C LEU A 14 -29.43 -15.65 3.54
N PRO A 15 -30.44 -14.95 4.10
CA PRO A 15 -30.30 -13.55 4.51
C PRO A 15 -29.20 -13.38 5.58
N GLN A 16 -29.10 -14.30 6.55
CA GLN A 16 -28.05 -14.28 7.58
C GLN A 16 -26.64 -14.40 6.98
N ILE A 17 -26.43 -15.34 6.05
CA ILE A 17 -25.14 -15.48 5.35
C ILE A 17 -24.79 -14.21 4.56
N LEU A 18 -25.76 -13.62 3.85
CA LEU A 18 -25.55 -12.39 3.08
C LEU A 18 -25.25 -11.18 3.97
N THR A 19 -25.94 -11.03 5.11
CA THR A 19 -25.64 -9.95 6.07
C THR A 19 -24.25 -10.12 6.68
N LEU A 20 -23.88 -11.33 7.09
CA LEU A 20 -22.56 -11.64 7.64
C LEU A 20 -21.46 -11.35 6.61
N PHE A 21 -21.68 -11.67 5.34
CA PHE A 21 -20.78 -11.33 4.24
C PHE A 21 -20.67 -9.82 4.01
N SER A 22 -21.78 -9.07 4.08
CA SER A 22 -21.73 -7.61 3.95
C SER A 22 -20.93 -6.94 5.08
N VAL A 23 -21.08 -7.43 6.32
CA VAL A 23 -20.35 -6.94 7.50
C VAL A 23 -18.86 -7.26 7.39
N CYS A 24 -18.52 -8.49 7.00
CA CYS A 24 -17.14 -8.92 6.82
C CYS A 24 -16.46 -8.12 5.69
N TYR A 25 -17.17 -7.86 4.59
CA TYR A 25 -16.66 -7.02 3.51
C TYR A 25 -16.43 -5.58 3.95
N PHE A 26 -17.33 -5.00 4.74
CA PHE A 26 -17.20 -3.64 5.27
C PHE A 26 -15.98 -3.53 6.22
N ALA A 27 -15.80 -4.49 7.12
CA ALA A 27 -14.65 -4.56 8.02
C ALA A 27 -13.31 -4.66 7.26
N CYS A 28 -13.23 -5.51 6.23
CA CYS A 28 -12.04 -5.63 5.38
C CYS A 28 -11.78 -4.38 4.50
N THR A 29 -12.84 -3.65 4.15
CA THR A 29 -12.71 -2.42 3.36
C THR A 29 -12.17 -1.25 4.18
N ILE A 30 -12.56 -1.17 5.46
CA ILE A 30 -12.05 -0.16 6.40
C ILE A 30 -10.55 -0.37 6.68
N SER A 31 -10.11 -1.61 6.90
CA SER A 31 -8.71 -1.93 7.22
C SER A 31 -7.74 -1.72 6.05
N GLY A 32 -8.22 -1.85 4.81
CA GLY A 32 -7.41 -1.65 3.60
C GLY A 32 -7.03 -0.20 3.31
N GLY A 33 -7.67 0.77 3.99
CA GLY A 33 -7.50 2.20 3.78
C GLY A 33 -8.04 2.66 2.42
N VAL A 34 -8.97 3.63 2.43
CA VAL A 34 -9.47 4.28 1.21
C VAL A 34 -8.41 5.26 0.69
N ILE A 35 -7.30 4.73 0.16
CA ILE A 35 -6.24 5.54 -0.45
C ILE A 35 -6.66 5.90 -1.89
N LEU A 36 -7.89 6.37 -2.07
CA LEU A 36 -8.36 6.92 -3.33
C LEU A 36 -7.94 8.38 -3.51
N HIS A 37 -7.41 9.03 -2.46
CA HIS A 37 -6.97 10.41 -2.52
C HIS A 37 -5.53 10.59 -3.04
N ARG A 38 -4.70 9.53 -3.14
CA ARG A 38 -3.36 9.67 -3.74
C ARG A 38 -3.48 9.84 -5.25
N ARG A 39 -3.35 11.10 -5.68
CA ARG A 39 -3.15 11.53 -7.07
C ARG A 39 -1.91 10.78 -7.60
N GLY A 40 -2.08 9.95 -8.64
CA GLY A 40 -1.01 9.07 -9.17
C GLY A 40 -1.07 7.59 -8.74
N ALA A 41 -2.14 7.13 -8.09
CA ALA A 41 -2.32 5.70 -7.82
C ALA A 41 -2.35 4.89 -9.13
N ARG A 42 -1.36 4.01 -9.28
CA ARG A 42 -1.15 3.16 -10.45
C ARG A 42 -2.18 2.00 -10.44
N ALA A 43 -2.71 1.61 -11.61
CA ALA A 43 -3.86 0.70 -11.71
C ALA A 43 -3.57 -0.70 -11.13
N ASP A 44 -2.33 -1.16 -11.31
CA ASP A 44 -1.76 -2.38 -10.72
C ASP A 44 -1.91 -2.42 -9.19
N GLN A 45 -1.68 -1.30 -8.51
CA GLN A 45 -1.82 -1.21 -7.05
C GLN A 45 -3.27 -1.34 -6.61
N ILE A 46 -4.22 -0.89 -7.42
CA ILE A 46 -5.65 -1.00 -7.12
C ILE A 46 -6.09 -2.45 -7.24
N VAL A 47 -5.68 -3.14 -8.32
CA VAL A 47 -5.98 -4.55 -8.54
C VAL A 47 -5.33 -5.42 -7.47
N PHE A 48 -4.05 -5.21 -7.16
CA PHE A 48 -3.37 -5.97 -6.12
C PHE A 48 -4.02 -5.80 -4.74
N ARG A 49 -4.48 -4.58 -4.42
CA ARG A 49 -5.23 -4.33 -3.17
C ARG A 49 -6.61 -4.96 -3.19
N ALA A 50 -7.31 -4.95 -4.32
CA ALA A 50 -8.60 -5.62 -4.47
C ALA A 50 -8.45 -7.13 -4.27
N LEU A 51 -7.45 -7.74 -4.90
CA LEU A 51 -7.09 -9.14 -4.71
C LEU A 51 -6.81 -9.47 -3.25
N ARG A 52 -5.96 -8.67 -2.59
CA ARG A 52 -5.64 -8.87 -1.17
C ARG A 52 -6.87 -8.74 -0.27
N ASN A 53 -7.75 -7.78 -0.53
CA ASN A 53 -8.98 -7.60 0.24
C ASN A 53 -9.95 -8.77 0.04
N VAL A 54 -10.10 -9.27 -1.20
CA VAL A 54 -10.91 -10.45 -1.49
C VAL A 54 -10.34 -11.70 -0.83
N PHE A 55 -9.01 -11.85 -0.79
CA PHE A 55 -8.36 -12.96 -0.10
C PHE A 55 -8.62 -12.96 1.41
N TYR A 56 -8.48 -11.82 2.09
CA TYR A 56 -8.82 -11.74 3.52
C TYR A 56 -10.30 -11.97 3.79
N PHE A 57 -11.16 -11.42 2.93
CA PHE A 57 -12.59 -11.63 3.01
C PHE A 57 -12.97 -13.11 2.82
N SER A 58 -12.38 -13.80 1.84
CA SER A 58 -12.64 -15.22 1.60
C SER A 58 -12.19 -16.07 2.79
N LEU A 59 -11.02 -15.78 3.37
CA LEU A 59 -10.52 -16.54 4.52
C LEU A 59 -11.43 -16.35 5.74
N LEU A 60 -11.79 -15.11 6.05
CA LEU A 60 -12.62 -14.79 7.21
C LEU A 60 -14.06 -15.33 7.06
N SER A 61 -14.65 -15.21 5.87
CA SER A 61 -15.99 -15.77 5.58
C SER A 61 -16.02 -17.29 5.66
N THR A 62 -15.02 -18.00 5.12
CA THR A 62 -14.92 -19.45 5.25
C THR A 62 -14.74 -19.87 6.71
N SER A 63 -13.91 -19.18 7.49
CA SER A 63 -13.74 -19.47 8.92
C SER A 63 -15.05 -19.31 9.70
N LEU A 64 -15.82 -18.25 9.44
CA LEU A 64 -17.09 -18.02 10.13
C LEU A 64 -18.18 -19.04 9.76
N ILE A 65 -18.22 -19.49 8.49
CA ILE A 65 -19.13 -20.55 8.05
C ILE A 65 -18.81 -21.87 8.77
N VAL A 66 -17.53 -22.23 8.88
CA VAL A 66 -17.10 -23.45 9.58
C VAL A 66 -17.43 -23.38 11.07
N LEU A 67 -17.24 -22.23 11.72
CA LEU A 67 -17.53 -22.05 13.15
C LEU A 67 -19.03 -22.00 13.47
N SER A 68 -19.86 -21.54 12.53
CA SER A 68 -21.30 -21.38 12.73
C SER A 68 -22.12 -22.62 12.36
N GLU A 69 -21.44 -23.71 11.94
CA GLU A 69 -22.06 -24.95 11.45
C GLU A 69 -23.18 -24.73 10.41
N LEU A 70 -23.08 -23.64 9.64
CA LEU A 70 -24.09 -23.32 8.64
C LEU A 70 -23.99 -24.34 7.50
N GLU A 71 -25.12 -24.97 7.16
CA GLU A 71 -25.17 -25.91 6.04
C GLU A 71 -24.71 -25.23 4.75
N ILE A 72 -23.62 -25.77 4.19
CA ILE A 72 -23.02 -25.25 2.96
C ILE A 72 -23.96 -25.61 1.80
N TYR A 73 -24.76 -24.64 1.37
CA TYR A 73 -25.78 -24.83 0.33
C TYR A 73 -25.21 -25.48 -0.94
N SER A 74 -24.10 -24.96 -1.46
CA SER A 74 -23.35 -25.55 -2.58
C SER A 74 -21.98 -24.88 -2.75
N ASN A 75 -20.90 -25.66 -2.89
CA ASN A 75 -19.56 -25.13 -3.16
C ASN A 75 -19.50 -24.27 -4.43
N ARG A 76 -20.33 -24.59 -5.45
CA ARG A 76 -20.39 -23.83 -6.71
C ARG A 76 -20.94 -22.42 -6.49
N PHE A 77 -21.93 -22.27 -5.62
CA PHE A 77 -22.53 -20.97 -5.31
C PHE A 77 -21.50 -20.00 -4.72
N PHE A 78 -20.67 -20.47 -3.77
CA PHE A 78 -19.62 -19.63 -3.19
C PHE A 78 -18.54 -19.23 -4.20
N VAL A 79 -18.12 -20.14 -5.08
CA VAL A 79 -17.15 -19.82 -6.13
C VAL A 79 -17.69 -18.71 -7.05
N TYR A 80 -18.92 -18.84 -7.53
CA TYR A 80 -19.54 -17.79 -8.35
C TYR A 80 -19.71 -16.48 -7.59
N TYR A 81 -20.10 -16.54 -6.32
CA TYR A 81 -20.24 -15.37 -5.46
C TYR A 81 -18.92 -14.61 -5.30
N PHE A 82 -17.81 -15.29 -4.98
CA PHE A 82 -16.51 -14.64 -4.82
C PHE A 82 -15.98 -14.07 -6.14
N ILE A 83 -16.17 -14.76 -7.27
CA ILE A 83 -15.79 -14.25 -8.59
C ILE A 83 -16.59 -12.99 -8.92
N LEU A 84 -17.91 -13.03 -8.76
CA LEU A 84 -18.78 -11.89 -9.03
C LEU A 84 -18.42 -10.70 -8.13
N LEU A 85 -18.20 -10.95 -6.84
CA LEU A 85 -17.80 -9.94 -5.87
C LEU A 85 -16.45 -9.30 -6.25
N PHE A 86 -15.46 -10.10 -6.65
CA PHE A 86 -14.18 -9.59 -7.15
C PHE A 86 -14.34 -8.70 -8.38
N LEU A 87 -15.14 -9.13 -9.36
CA LEU A 87 -15.41 -8.38 -10.58
C LEU A 87 -16.15 -7.07 -10.27
N CYS A 88 -17.21 -7.11 -9.46
CA CYS A 88 -17.98 -5.93 -9.07
C CYS A 88 -17.13 -4.90 -8.32
N ILE A 89 -16.29 -5.33 -7.36
CA ILE A 89 -15.41 -4.42 -6.61
C ILE A 89 -14.36 -3.79 -7.52
N THR A 90 -13.73 -4.61 -8.36
CA THR A 90 -12.71 -4.12 -9.31
C THR A 90 -13.33 -3.12 -10.27
N PHE A 91 -14.49 -3.46 -10.84
CA PHE A 91 -15.24 -2.58 -11.74
C PHE A 91 -15.64 -1.27 -11.05
N TYR A 92 -16.24 -1.33 -9.86
CA TYR A 92 -16.61 -0.15 -9.08
C TYR A 92 -15.41 0.78 -8.81
N ARG A 93 -14.27 0.22 -8.38
CA ARG A 93 -13.06 1.01 -8.09
C ARG A 93 -12.46 1.64 -9.34
N LEU A 94 -12.45 0.92 -10.46
CA LEU A 94 -11.98 1.45 -11.75
C LEU A 94 -12.91 2.54 -12.29
N LEU A 95 -14.22 2.30 -12.23
CA LEU A 95 -15.24 3.27 -12.65
C LEU A 95 -15.16 4.55 -11.81
N PHE A 96 -15.11 4.42 -10.49
CA PHE A 96 -15.00 5.57 -9.60
C PHE A 96 -13.70 6.37 -9.84
N ARG A 97 -12.57 5.69 -10.08
CA ARG A 97 -11.33 6.36 -10.51
C ARG A 97 -11.53 7.11 -11.82
N PHE A 98 -12.12 6.46 -12.82
CA PHE A 98 -12.38 7.07 -14.13
C PHE A 98 -13.28 8.31 -14.00
N CYS A 99 -14.35 8.25 -13.22
CA CYS A 99 -15.23 9.39 -12.94
C CYS A 99 -14.46 10.55 -12.28
N ILE A 100 -13.60 10.27 -11.29
CA ILE A 100 -12.76 11.30 -10.67
C ILE A 100 -11.75 11.89 -11.66
N GLN A 101 -11.12 11.06 -12.48
CA GLN A 101 -10.16 11.52 -13.49
C GLN A 101 -10.84 12.42 -14.52
N LEU A 102 -12.05 12.05 -14.98
CA LEU A 102 -12.85 12.85 -15.89
C LEU A 102 -13.32 14.17 -15.26
N TYR A 103 -13.73 14.13 -13.99
CA TYR A 103 -14.10 15.35 -13.25
C TYR A 103 -12.91 16.30 -13.09
N ARG A 104 -11.71 15.75 -12.83
CA ARG A 104 -10.47 16.51 -12.78
C ARG A 104 -10.07 17.05 -14.14
N SER A 105 -10.11 16.25 -15.21
CA SER A 105 -9.73 16.76 -16.53
C SER A 105 -10.63 17.92 -17.02
N ARG A 106 -11.89 17.98 -16.54
CA ARG A 106 -12.86 19.02 -16.88
C ARG A 106 -12.79 20.33 -16.08
N GLY A 107 -11.84 20.50 -15.17
CA GLY A 107 -11.76 21.75 -14.38
C GLY A 107 -12.17 21.63 -12.90
N GLY A 108 -12.61 20.45 -12.44
CA GLY A 108 -12.99 20.20 -11.04
C GLY A 108 -11.85 19.75 -10.11
N ASN A 109 -11.92 20.09 -8.82
CA ASN A 109 -11.02 19.63 -7.75
C ASN A 109 -9.52 19.81 -8.04
N PHE A 110 -9.17 20.93 -8.67
CA PHE A 110 -7.77 21.32 -8.84
C PHE A 110 -7.18 21.80 -7.51
N ARG A 111 -5.89 21.55 -7.33
CA ARG A 111 -5.10 22.17 -6.27
C ARG A 111 -4.11 23.10 -6.92
N THR A 112 -4.19 24.38 -6.55
CA THR A 112 -3.19 25.36 -6.97
C THR A 112 -1.91 25.15 -6.18
N VAL A 113 -0.81 25.06 -6.90
CA VAL A 113 0.52 24.76 -6.37
C VAL A 113 1.44 25.94 -6.64
N LEU A 114 2.18 26.35 -5.61
CA LEU A 114 3.21 27.38 -5.70
C LEU A 114 4.56 26.80 -5.28
N TYR A 115 5.63 27.15 -6.00
CA TYR A 115 6.99 26.70 -5.68
C TYR A 115 7.82 27.84 -5.09
N LEU A 116 8.65 27.48 -4.12
CA LEU A 116 9.58 28.38 -3.44
C LEU A 116 11.00 27.78 -3.57
N GLY A 117 11.76 28.31 -4.51
CA GLY A 117 13.03 27.82 -5.03
C GLY A 117 12.88 27.07 -6.37
N SER A 118 13.97 26.97 -7.13
CA SER A 118 14.01 26.37 -8.47
C SER A 118 14.97 25.18 -8.62
N THR A 119 15.08 24.33 -7.59
CA THR A 119 15.97 23.16 -7.64
C THR A 119 15.50 22.11 -8.66
N GLU A 120 16.42 21.24 -9.10
CA GLU A 120 16.13 20.13 -10.03
C GLU A 120 15.02 19.19 -9.49
N ASN A 121 14.98 18.96 -8.18
CA ASN A 121 13.93 18.17 -7.53
C ASN A 121 12.54 18.78 -7.72
N ILE A 122 12.42 20.11 -7.65
CA ILE A 122 11.16 20.80 -7.92
C ILE A 122 10.82 20.75 -9.41
N ALA A 123 11.79 20.81 -10.31
CA ALA A 123 11.55 20.69 -11.75
C ALA A 123 10.98 19.30 -12.12
N GLU A 124 11.54 18.23 -11.54
CA GLU A 124 10.99 16.87 -11.73
C GLU A 124 9.61 16.72 -11.09
N LEU A 125 9.40 17.30 -9.89
CA LEU A 125 8.08 17.33 -9.25
C LEU A 125 7.06 18.08 -10.10
N TYR A 126 7.46 19.18 -10.74
CA TYR A 126 6.64 19.91 -11.70
C TYR A 126 6.20 18.97 -12.82
N HIS A 127 7.13 18.28 -13.47
CA HIS A 127 6.81 17.34 -14.54
C HIS A 127 5.88 16.22 -14.07
N GLU A 128 6.09 15.62 -12.90
CA GLU A 128 5.20 14.59 -12.37
C GLU A 128 3.79 15.15 -12.08
N MET A 129 3.69 16.39 -11.60
CA MET A 129 2.41 17.05 -11.31
C MET A 129 1.67 17.52 -12.56
N THR A 130 2.38 17.98 -13.59
CA THR A 130 1.79 18.56 -14.82
C THR A 130 1.79 17.61 -16.01
N SER A 131 2.36 16.42 -15.90
CA SER A 131 2.42 15.42 -16.98
C SER A 131 1.05 15.01 -17.50
N ASP A 132 0.03 14.99 -16.63
CA ASP A 132 -1.32 14.59 -16.99
C ASP A 132 -2.36 15.49 -16.28
N ALA A 133 -3.37 15.94 -17.02
CA ALA A 133 -4.50 16.71 -16.46
C ALA A 133 -5.28 15.92 -15.39
N THR A 134 -5.19 14.58 -15.39
CA THR A 134 -5.87 13.75 -14.37
C THR A 134 -5.27 13.86 -12.96
N THR A 135 -4.05 14.42 -12.83
CA THR A 135 -3.42 14.68 -11.51
C THR A 135 -4.20 15.74 -10.73
N GLY A 136 -4.84 16.68 -11.43
CA GLY A 136 -5.59 17.79 -10.85
C GLY A 136 -4.70 18.84 -10.16
N TYR A 137 -3.45 19.00 -10.58
CA TYR A 137 -2.58 20.08 -10.09
C TYR A 137 -2.55 21.23 -11.09
N ARG A 138 -2.52 22.46 -10.57
CA ARG A 138 -2.32 23.68 -11.36
C ARG A 138 -1.19 24.47 -10.75
N VAL A 139 -0.03 24.42 -11.38
CA VAL A 139 1.14 25.18 -10.94
C VAL A 139 0.96 26.63 -11.37
N LEU A 140 1.06 27.56 -10.43
CA LEU A 140 0.95 28.99 -10.69
C LEU A 140 2.29 29.63 -11.10
N GLY A 141 3.38 29.13 -10.53
CA GLY A 141 4.72 29.64 -10.78
C GLY A 141 5.69 29.29 -9.67
N TYR A 142 6.88 29.90 -9.73
CA TYR A 142 7.92 29.74 -8.74
C TYR A 142 8.54 31.08 -8.31
N PHE A 143 9.00 31.13 -7.06
CA PHE A 143 9.78 32.23 -6.50
C PHE A 143 11.22 31.78 -6.25
N ASP A 144 12.21 32.54 -6.68
CA ASP A 144 13.62 32.25 -6.38
C ASP A 144 14.43 33.55 -6.40
N THR A 145 15.66 33.50 -5.90
CA THR A 145 16.57 34.66 -5.83
C THR A 145 16.93 35.15 -7.23
N THR A 146 17.14 34.20 -8.16
CA THR A 146 17.41 34.46 -9.57
C THR A 146 16.54 33.57 -10.46
N PRO A 147 16.14 34.04 -11.65
CA PRO A 147 15.44 33.21 -12.62
C PRO A 147 16.34 32.05 -13.05
N ASN A 148 15.81 30.83 -12.99
CA ASN A 148 16.56 29.66 -13.40
C ASN A 148 16.19 29.28 -14.84
N ALA A 149 17.13 29.48 -15.75
CA ALA A 149 16.96 29.18 -17.18
C ALA A 149 16.75 27.69 -17.49
N LYS A 150 17.11 26.79 -16.56
CA LYS A 150 16.89 25.34 -16.70
C LYS A 150 15.50 24.89 -16.24
N PHE A 151 14.74 25.77 -15.60
CA PHE A 151 13.40 25.44 -15.11
C PHE A 151 12.39 25.43 -16.28
N PRO A 152 11.37 24.56 -16.28
CA PRO A 152 10.40 24.47 -17.37
C PRO A 152 9.78 25.83 -17.71
N ALA A 153 9.84 26.24 -18.99
CA ALA A 153 9.33 27.54 -19.47
C ALA A 153 7.82 27.72 -19.22
N SER A 154 7.08 26.63 -19.09
CA SER A 154 5.66 26.60 -18.73
C SER A 154 5.38 26.98 -17.27
N CYS A 155 6.40 27.07 -16.42
CA CYS A 155 6.29 27.57 -15.05
C CYS A 155 6.89 28.98 -14.97
N THR A 156 6.02 29.97 -14.75
CA THR A 156 6.43 31.38 -14.74
C THR A 156 7.22 31.73 -13.48
N TYR A 157 8.31 32.48 -13.65
CA TYR A 157 9.03 33.12 -12.55
C TYR A 157 8.20 34.30 -12.03
N LEU A 158 7.79 34.24 -10.76
CA LEU A 158 6.90 35.22 -10.15
C LEU A 158 7.65 36.33 -9.38
N GLY A 159 8.94 36.11 -9.06
CA GLY A 159 9.77 37.08 -8.37
C GLY A 159 10.63 36.46 -7.27
N LYS A 160 11.05 37.31 -6.33
CA LYS A 160 11.90 36.93 -5.19
C LYS A 160 11.09 36.28 -4.07
N PRO A 161 11.70 35.42 -3.22
CA PRO A 161 11.03 34.75 -2.10
C PRO A 161 10.29 35.69 -1.13
N GLU A 162 10.81 36.90 -0.93
CA GLU A 162 10.20 37.94 -0.09
C GLU A 162 8.79 38.34 -0.57
N GLN A 163 8.55 38.26 -1.88
CA GLN A 163 7.27 38.62 -2.50
C GLN A 163 6.24 37.48 -2.46
N ALA A 164 6.63 36.31 -1.94
CA ALA A 164 5.76 35.14 -1.89
C ALA A 164 4.50 35.41 -1.04
N ILE A 165 4.65 36.10 0.11
CA ILE A 165 3.52 36.40 1.01
C ILE A 165 2.50 37.33 0.33
N ASP A 166 2.98 38.38 -0.33
CA ASP A 166 2.12 39.31 -1.09
C ASP A 166 1.35 38.58 -2.19
N TYR A 167 2.01 37.64 -2.88
CA TYR A 167 1.37 36.84 -3.92
C TYR A 167 0.33 35.87 -3.34
N LEU A 168 0.63 35.21 -2.21
CA LEU A 168 -0.28 34.31 -1.50
C LEU A 168 -1.52 35.04 -0.95
N THR A 169 -1.42 36.35 -0.69
CA THR A 169 -2.56 37.18 -0.26
C THR A 169 -3.50 37.50 -1.43
N LYS A 170 -2.94 37.71 -2.63
CA LYS A 170 -3.70 38.07 -3.83
C LYS A 170 -4.26 36.86 -4.58
N ASN A 171 -3.64 35.69 -4.43
CA ASN A 171 -3.97 34.48 -5.19
C ASN A 171 -4.36 33.33 -4.26
N LYS A 172 -5.40 32.56 -4.64
CA LYS A 172 -5.78 31.36 -3.90
C LYS A 172 -4.82 30.21 -4.18
N VAL A 173 -3.91 29.95 -3.23
CA VAL A 173 -2.95 28.84 -3.27
C VAL A 173 -3.38 27.76 -2.27
N ASN A 174 -3.41 26.49 -2.69
CA ASN A 174 -3.73 25.39 -1.80
C ASN A 174 -2.49 24.72 -1.20
N GLN A 175 -1.39 24.69 -1.96
CA GLN A 175 -0.17 23.98 -1.59
C GLN A 175 1.05 24.79 -1.97
N LEU A 176 2.02 24.88 -1.05
CA LEU A 176 3.30 25.52 -1.27
C LEU A 176 4.43 24.51 -1.05
N TYR A 177 5.30 24.36 -2.03
CA TYR A 177 6.46 23.46 -1.96
C TYR A 177 7.75 24.28 -1.92
N CYS A 178 8.50 24.16 -0.84
CA CYS A 178 9.72 24.92 -0.59
C CYS A 178 10.95 24.02 -0.71
N CYS A 179 11.91 24.40 -1.54
CA CYS A 179 13.23 23.77 -1.65
C CYS A 179 14.37 24.74 -1.37
N LEU A 180 14.10 25.89 -0.75
CA LEU A 180 15.16 26.80 -0.35
C LEU A 180 16.05 26.18 0.74
N PRO A 181 17.35 26.50 0.75
CA PRO A 181 18.26 26.05 1.80
C PRO A 181 17.85 26.64 3.16
N SER A 182 18.09 25.88 4.24
CA SER A 182 17.78 26.30 5.61
C SER A 182 18.51 27.57 6.06
N THR A 183 19.56 27.98 5.35
CA THR A 183 20.25 29.26 5.56
C THR A 183 19.32 30.45 5.35
N LEU A 184 18.29 30.32 4.51
CA LEU A 184 17.26 31.34 4.28
C LEU A 184 16.07 31.21 5.24
N SER A 185 16.31 30.71 6.46
CA SER A 185 15.28 30.53 7.48
C SER A 185 14.48 31.81 7.77
N GLU A 186 15.14 32.98 7.74
CA GLU A 186 14.50 34.29 7.91
C GLU A 186 13.40 34.57 6.87
N CYS A 187 13.56 34.08 5.64
CA CYS A 187 12.55 34.20 4.59
C CYS A 187 11.50 33.08 4.66
N ILE A 188 11.90 31.87 5.06
CA ILE A 188 11.05 30.67 5.03
C ILE A 188 10.05 30.66 6.20
N VAL A 189 10.48 31.03 7.41
CA VAL A 189 9.65 30.97 8.62
C VAL A 189 8.40 31.86 8.52
N PRO A 190 8.47 33.12 8.05
CA PRO A 190 7.27 33.93 7.83
C PRO A 190 6.29 33.30 6.83
N VAL A 191 6.80 32.67 5.77
CA VAL A 191 5.98 31.98 4.77
C VAL A 191 5.30 30.75 5.38
N ILE A 192 5.99 29.97 6.21
CA ILE A 192 5.40 28.84 6.94
C ILE A 192 4.25 29.32 7.82
N ASN A 193 4.50 30.34 8.65
CA ASN A 193 3.48 30.90 9.54
C ASN A 193 2.26 31.43 8.78
N TYR A 194 2.48 32.11 7.64
CA TYR A 194 1.39 32.55 6.78
C TYR A 194 0.59 31.36 6.21
N CYS A 195 1.28 30.31 5.76
CA CYS A 195 0.63 29.12 5.22
C CYS A 195 -0.25 28.43 6.27
N GLU A 196 0.27 28.25 7.50
CA GLU A 196 -0.47 27.64 8.60
C GLU A 196 -1.73 28.45 8.96
N ASN A 197 -1.61 29.77 9.07
CA ASN A 197 -2.72 30.67 9.39
C ASN A 197 -3.81 30.71 8.30
N ASN A 198 -3.45 30.44 7.04
CA ASN A 198 -4.37 30.48 5.90
C ASN A 198 -4.79 29.09 5.39
N LEU A 199 -4.51 28.02 6.16
CA LEU A 199 -4.83 26.62 5.80
C LEU A 199 -4.22 26.20 4.44
N ILE A 200 -3.05 26.75 4.10
CA ILE A 200 -2.26 26.38 2.93
C ILE A 200 -1.30 25.28 3.36
N HIS A 201 -1.31 24.16 2.64
CA HIS A 201 -0.40 23.05 2.98
C HIS A 201 1.03 23.38 2.55
N PHE A 202 1.93 23.54 3.51
CA PHE A 202 3.35 23.72 3.28
C PHE A 202 4.07 22.36 3.21
N TYR A 203 4.90 22.17 2.18
CA TYR A 203 5.73 20.99 1.98
C TYR A 203 7.19 21.41 1.82
N SER A 204 8.08 20.85 2.64
CA SER A 204 9.53 20.98 2.43
C SER A 204 10.01 19.87 1.48
N VAL A 205 10.68 20.27 0.40
CA VAL A 205 11.28 19.38 -0.61
C VAL A 205 12.81 19.47 -0.47
N PRO A 206 13.43 18.55 0.27
CA PRO A 206 14.86 18.62 0.51
C PRO A 206 15.65 18.27 -0.76
N ASN A 207 16.81 18.93 -0.96
CA ASN A 207 17.72 18.62 -2.07
C ASN A 207 18.64 17.44 -1.73
N VAL A 208 18.10 16.22 -1.80
CA VAL A 208 18.79 14.99 -1.40
C VAL A 208 19.30 14.16 -2.57
N ARG A 209 18.98 14.55 -3.81
CA ARG A 209 19.30 13.79 -5.03
C ARG A 209 20.80 13.66 -5.25
N ASN A 210 21.57 14.71 -4.92
CA ASN A 210 23.03 14.70 -5.05
C ASN A 210 23.71 13.68 -4.13
N TYR A 211 23.04 13.26 -3.06
CA TYR A 211 23.63 12.39 -2.05
C TYR A 211 23.10 10.96 -2.11
N LEU A 212 21.86 10.73 -2.57
CA LEU A 212 21.16 9.47 -2.32
C LEU A 212 20.40 8.96 -3.55
N ARG A 213 20.87 7.84 -4.10
CA ARG A 213 20.24 7.10 -5.21
C ARG A 213 19.03 6.23 -4.79
N HIS A 214 18.79 6.04 -3.49
CA HIS A 214 17.81 5.07 -2.95
C HIS A 214 16.62 5.74 -2.24
N ARG A 215 15.51 4.99 -2.08
CA ARG A 215 14.32 5.43 -1.34
C ARG A 215 14.66 5.73 0.12
N MET A 216 14.40 6.96 0.57
CA MET A 216 14.54 7.36 1.98
C MET A 216 13.30 7.08 2.81
N TYR A 217 13.51 6.90 4.11
CA TYR A 217 12.46 6.74 5.11
C TYR A 217 12.66 7.77 6.22
N PHE A 218 11.61 8.51 6.52
CA PHE A 218 11.56 9.36 7.71
C PHE A 218 11.34 8.48 8.93
N GLU A 219 12.25 8.57 9.89
CA GLU A 219 12.14 7.95 11.21
C GLU A 219 12.29 9.03 12.28
N MET A 220 11.64 8.82 13.43
CA MET A 220 11.75 9.71 14.58
C MET A 220 12.53 8.97 15.67
N ILE A 221 13.64 9.55 16.14
CA ILE A 221 14.27 9.12 17.39
C ILE A 221 13.85 10.13 18.45
N GLY A 222 12.89 9.75 19.30
CA GLY A 222 12.25 10.68 20.22
C GLY A 222 11.50 11.78 19.46
N SER A 223 11.93 13.03 19.60
CA SER A 223 11.38 14.20 18.90
C SER A 223 12.19 14.64 17.68
N VAL A 224 13.30 13.97 17.35
CA VAL A 224 14.19 14.37 16.26
C VAL A 224 13.88 13.58 14.99
N PRO A 225 13.46 14.26 13.90
CA PRO A 225 13.29 13.61 12.61
C PRO A 225 14.65 13.29 12.00
N ILE A 226 14.90 12.01 11.72
CA ILE A 226 16.07 11.53 11.02
C ILE A 226 15.67 10.92 9.67
N LEU A 227 16.58 11.06 8.70
CA LEU A 227 16.44 10.48 7.38
C LEU A 227 17.27 9.20 7.30
N SER A 228 16.59 8.05 7.29
CA SER A 228 17.25 6.75 7.12
C SER A 228 17.29 6.36 5.64
N ILE A 229 18.47 5.96 5.18
CA ILE A 229 18.73 5.51 3.80
C ILE A 229 18.39 4.02 3.63
N ARG A 230 18.37 3.26 4.73
CA ARG A 230 18.12 1.82 4.73
C ARG A 230 16.97 1.50 5.66
N LYS A 231 15.85 1.06 5.09
CA LYS A 231 14.78 0.43 5.86
C LYS A 231 15.32 -0.89 6.40
N GLU A 232 15.32 -1.09 7.70
CA GLU A 232 15.54 -2.43 8.25
C GLU A 232 14.25 -3.24 8.11
N PRO A 233 14.13 -4.15 7.12
CA PRO A 233 12.88 -4.87 6.90
C PRO A 233 12.51 -5.75 8.10
N LEU A 234 13.47 -6.16 8.92
CA LEU A 234 13.29 -7.01 10.11
C LEU A 234 12.95 -6.25 11.40
N GLY A 235 12.95 -4.92 11.39
CA GLY A 235 12.55 -4.10 12.54
C GLY A 235 11.04 -4.12 12.81
N LYS A 236 10.24 -4.48 11.81
CA LYS A 236 8.78 -4.61 11.96
C LYS A 236 8.42 -5.99 12.50
N ILE A 237 7.67 -6.04 13.60
CA ILE A 237 7.16 -7.27 14.22
C ILE A 237 6.49 -8.18 13.16
N GLU A 238 5.71 -7.60 12.24
CA GLU A 238 5.00 -8.34 11.18
C GLU A 238 5.96 -9.11 10.27
N ASN A 239 7.03 -8.45 9.81
CA ASN A 239 8.02 -9.07 8.92
C ASN A 239 8.84 -10.14 9.65
N ARG A 240 9.10 -9.93 10.95
CA ARG A 240 9.74 -10.92 11.82
C ARG A 240 8.84 -12.15 12.00
N LEU A 241 7.52 -11.96 12.17
CA LEU A 241 6.55 -13.05 12.27
C LEU A 241 6.40 -13.83 10.95
N ILE A 242 6.30 -13.13 9.81
CA ILE A 242 6.24 -13.78 8.48
C ILE A 242 7.46 -14.67 8.26
N LYS A 243 8.67 -14.16 8.57
CA LYS A 243 9.89 -14.95 8.46
C LYS A 243 9.86 -16.18 9.36
N ARG A 244 9.40 -16.02 10.61
CA ARG A 244 9.28 -17.13 11.55
C ARG A 244 8.30 -18.21 11.08
N ILE A 245 7.16 -17.81 10.52
CA ILE A 245 6.17 -18.74 9.95
C ILE A 245 6.76 -19.46 8.73
N PHE A 246 7.44 -18.73 7.85
CA PHE A 246 8.13 -19.31 6.69
C PHE A 246 9.16 -20.36 7.11
N ASP A 247 10.02 -20.02 8.07
CA ASP A 247 11.06 -20.94 8.57
C ASP A 247 10.42 -22.18 9.20
N VAL A 248 9.39 -22.04 10.03
CA VAL A 248 8.69 -23.18 10.66
C VAL A 248 7.99 -24.06 9.62
N ALA A 249 7.29 -23.47 8.65
CA ALA A 249 6.59 -24.23 7.61
C ALA A 249 7.58 -24.98 6.71
N PHE A 250 8.68 -24.34 6.31
CA PHE A 250 9.70 -24.95 5.48
C PHE A 250 10.46 -26.05 6.22
N SER A 251 10.83 -25.82 7.49
CA SER A 251 11.45 -26.84 8.34
C SER A 251 10.51 -28.02 8.59
N SER A 252 9.21 -27.78 8.82
CA SER A 252 8.24 -28.86 9.02
C SER A 252 8.03 -29.70 7.76
N LEU A 253 7.98 -29.08 6.58
CA LEU A 253 7.88 -29.78 5.30
C LEU A 253 9.10 -30.68 5.07
N PHE A 254 10.29 -30.16 5.38
CA PHE A 254 11.54 -30.91 5.28
C PHE A 254 11.58 -32.08 6.27
N LEU A 255 11.12 -31.86 7.51
CA LEU A 255 11.04 -32.90 8.52
C LEU A 255 10.06 -34.01 8.11
N CYS A 256 8.84 -33.66 7.66
CA CYS A 256 7.85 -34.64 7.24
C CYS A 256 8.28 -35.47 6.03
N THR A 257 9.15 -34.96 5.17
CA THR A 257 9.62 -35.68 3.97
C THR A 257 10.90 -36.49 4.22
N LEU A 258 11.89 -35.94 4.93
CA LEU A 258 13.14 -36.65 5.20
C LEU A 258 13.08 -37.62 6.39
N PHE A 259 12.31 -37.29 7.42
CA PHE A 259 12.17 -38.16 8.60
C PHE A 259 11.69 -39.58 8.26
N PRO A 260 10.63 -39.79 7.44
CA PRO A 260 10.21 -41.14 7.07
C PRO A 260 11.26 -41.88 6.23
N ILE A 261 12.04 -41.18 5.40
CA ILE A 261 13.13 -41.79 4.61
C ILE A 261 14.24 -42.29 5.54
N ILE A 262 14.70 -41.44 6.47
CA ILE A 262 15.75 -41.82 7.44
C ILE A 262 15.24 -42.95 8.35
N PHE A 263 13.98 -42.90 8.78
CA PHE A 263 13.37 -43.95 9.59
C PHE A 263 13.32 -45.29 8.84
N LEU A 264 12.91 -45.31 7.57
CA LEU A 264 12.89 -46.51 6.74
C LEU A 264 14.29 -47.08 6.52
N ILE A 265 15.29 -46.22 6.26
CA ILE A 265 16.70 -46.63 6.16
C ILE A 265 17.17 -47.25 7.50
N GLY A 266 16.84 -46.62 8.63
CA GLY A 266 17.20 -47.13 9.95
C GLY A 266 16.56 -48.49 10.27
N VAL A 267 15.29 -48.68 9.94
CA VAL A 267 14.60 -49.98 10.05
C VAL A 267 15.25 -51.02 9.14
N THR A 268 15.58 -50.66 7.90
CA THR A 268 16.22 -51.55 6.94
C THR A 268 17.61 -51.98 7.42
N ILE A 269 18.41 -51.05 7.95
CA ILE A 269 19.72 -51.36 8.54
C ILE A 269 19.54 -52.27 9.77
N LYS A 270 18.55 -52.02 10.63
CA LYS A 270 18.30 -52.85 11.82
C LYS A 270 17.89 -54.28 11.45
N ILE A 271 17.15 -54.47 10.37
CA ILE A 271 16.74 -55.80 9.88
C ILE A 271 17.88 -56.51 9.15
N THR A 272 18.68 -55.77 8.37
CA THR A 272 19.78 -56.32 7.56
C THR A 272 21.09 -56.47 8.35
N SER A 273 21.23 -55.76 9.48
CA SER A 273 22.38 -55.89 10.36
C SER A 273 22.29 -57.22 11.13
N PRO A 274 23.28 -58.12 11.00
CA PRO A 274 23.37 -59.28 11.85
C PRO A 274 23.57 -58.78 13.29
N GLY A 275 22.61 -59.06 14.15
CA GLY A 275 22.77 -58.78 15.57
C GLY A 275 24.01 -59.50 16.12
N PRO A 276 24.64 -58.98 17.20
CA PRO A 276 25.89 -59.49 17.77
C PRO A 276 25.81 -60.94 18.28
N TYR A 277 24.65 -61.58 18.24
CA TYR A 277 24.44 -62.97 18.62
C TYR A 277 24.79 -64.00 17.52
N SER A 278 24.98 -63.58 16.26
CA SER A 278 25.31 -64.52 15.17
C SER A 278 26.81 -64.84 15.04
N SER A 279 27.72 -63.98 15.51
CA SER A 279 29.17 -64.23 15.38
C SER A 279 29.76 -65.15 16.45
N VAL A 280 29.03 -65.45 17.52
CA VAL A 280 29.54 -66.26 18.65
C VAL A 280 29.30 -67.77 18.44
N ARG A 281 28.42 -68.16 17.50
CA ARG A 281 28.09 -69.59 17.29
C ARG A 281 28.96 -70.31 16.25
N ASN A 282 29.73 -69.59 15.41
CA ASN A 282 30.59 -70.21 14.38
C ASN A 282 32.08 -70.32 14.76
N VAL A 283 32.44 -70.17 16.04
CA VAL A 283 33.82 -70.36 16.54
C VAL A 283 33.91 -71.56 17.51
N MET A 284 32.82 -72.30 17.70
CA MET A 284 32.74 -73.44 18.64
C MET A 284 32.33 -74.77 18.00
N ASP A 285 32.36 -74.87 16.68
CA ASP A 285 32.27 -76.14 15.93
C ASP A 285 33.56 -76.38 15.14
#